data_AF-A0A7V8VRL9-F1
#
_entry.id   AF-A0A7V8VRL9-F1
#
_cell.length_a   1.000
_cell.length_b   1.000
_cell.length_c   1.000
_cell.angle_alpha   90.00
_cell.angle_beta   90.00
_cell.angle_gamma   90.00
#
_symmetry.space_group_name_H-M   'P 1'
#
loop_
_entity.id
_entity.type
_entity.pdbx_description
1 polymer ?
#
loop_
_entity_poly.entity_id
_entity_poly.type
_entity_poly.pdbx_seq_one_letter_code
_entity_poly.pdbx_strand_id
1 'polypeptide(L)'
;MRPHFAVPAPPGPHPPAPSPKEGEGEHDTSCRSTRAEVRQDRVPPLPSWGRGLGGGGLVLAVVLLLSACGPPRRSEPLAGPLTLEDPVLVQGEQTFARYCAACHPRGEAGLGPALNDKPLPEWMIRFQVRNGLGVMPRFSREQISDPELDAVVRYLKELRRQQP
;
A
#
# COMPACT_ATOMS: atom_id res chain seq x y z
N MET A 1 7.50 -34.56 40.25
CA MET A 1 6.85 -34.93 38.97
C MET A 1 6.42 -33.66 38.25
N ARG A 2 7.04 -33.32 37.11
CA ARG A 2 6.61 -32.18 36.27
C ARG A 2 5.76 -32.75 35.11
N PRO A 3 4.60 -32.17 34.78
CA PRO A 3 3.82 -32.64 33.64
C PRO A 3 4.52 -32.24 32.34
N HIS A 4 4.83 -33.24 31.51
CA HIS A 4 5.31 -33.02 30.16
C HIS A 4 4.11 -32.63 29.28
N PHE A 5 4.06 -31.36 28.87
CA PHE A 5 3.14 -30.91 27.82
C PHE A 5 3.70 -31.33 26.47
N ALA A 6 2.95 -32.17 25.74
CA ALA A 6 3.25 -32.53 24.37
C ALA A 6 3.03 -31.29 23.47
N VAL A 7 4.06 -30.94 22.70
CA VAL A 7 3.99 -29.86 21.70
C VAL A 7 3.20 -30.40 20.49
N PRO A 8 2.14 -29.72 20.03
CA PRO A 8 1.41 -30.14 18.83
C PRO A 8 2.30 -30.02 17.59
N ALA A 9 2.20 -31.02 16.71
CA ALA A 9 2.94 -31.07 15.46
C ALA A 9 2.59 -29.88 14.54
N PRO A 10 3.55 -29.38 13.73
CA PRO A 10 3.30 -28.28 12.81
C PRO A 10 2.28 -28.69 11.71
N PRO A 11 1.45 -27.75 11.23
CA PRO A 11 0.56 -28.00 10.11
C PRO A 11 1.37 -28.37 8.86
N GLY A 12 0.89 -29.38 8.13
CA GLY A 12 1.53 -29.85 6.90
C GLY A 12 1.54 -28.79 5.79
N PRO A 13 2.37 -28.97 4.76
CA PRO A 13 2.48 -28.03 3.64
C PRO A 13 1.14 -27.88 2.90
N HIS A 14 0.71 -26.64 2.70
CA HIS A 14 -0.47 -26.32 1.89
C HIS A 14 -0.21 -26.57 0.40
N PRO A 15 -1.22 -27.00 -0.38
CA PRO A 15 -1.08 -27.13 -1.82
C PRO A 15 -0.81 -25.77 -2.48
N PRO A 16 -0.07 -25.74 -3.60
CA PRO A 16 0.24 -24.51 -4.33
C PRO A 16 -1.04 -23.87 -4.87
N ALA A 17 -1.08 -22.54 -4.85
CA ALA A 17 -2.14 -21.75 -5.46
C ALA A 17 -2.27 -22.07 -6.96
N PRO A 18 -3.50 -22.07 -7.52
CA PRO A 18 -3.68 -22.27 -8.95
C PRO A 18 -3.08 -21.09 -9.74
N SER A 19 -2.28 -21.41 -10.76
CA SER A 19 -1.67 -20.44 -11.68
C SER A 19 -2.73 -19.60 -12.41
N PRO A 20 -2.47 -18.31 -12.68
CA PRO A 20 -3.35 -17.50 -13.50
C PRO A 20 -3.35 -18.05 -14.94
N LYS A 21 -4.55 -18.23 -15.49
CA LYS A 21 -4.73 -18.56 -16.91
C LYS A 21 -4.35 -17.35 -17.74
N GLU A 22 -3.25 -17.45 -18.46
CA GLU A 22 -2.90 -16.55 -19.55
C GLU A 22 -3.97 -16.69 -20.65
N GLY A 23 -4.83 -15.69 -20.74
CA GLY A 23 -5.76 -15.48 -21.84
C GLY A 23 -5.19 -14.40 -22.75
N GLU A 24 -4.60 -14.83 -23.86
CA GLU A 24 -4.20 -13.98 -24.97
C GLU A 24 -5.41 -13.61 -25.83
N GLY A 25 -5.40 -12.37 -26.32
CA GLY A 25 -6.16 -11.94 -27.51
C GLY A 25 -7.49 -11.25 -27.23
N GLU A 26 -7.53 -9.92 -27.33
CA GLU A 26 -8.07 -9.26 -28.52
C GLU A 26 -7.90 -7.74 -28.38
N HIS A 27 -7.47 -7.12 -29.47
CA HIS A 27 -7.32 -5.70 -29.64
C HIS A 27 -8.70 -5.02 -29.64
N ASP A 28 -8.87 -3.93 -28.89
CA ASP A 28 -9.79 -2.89 -29.35
C ASP A 28 -9.24 -1.49 -29.08
N THR A 29 -9.13 -0.79 -30.20
CA THR A 29 -8.59 0.54 -30.38
C THR A 29 -9.74 1.50 -30.13
N SER A 30 -9.99 1.87 -28.87
CA SER A 30 -10.99 2.90 -28.59
C SER A 30 -10.69 3.67 -27.30
N CYS A 31 -9.53 4.31 -27.26
CA CYS A 31 -9.32 5.45 -26.37
C CYS A 31 -9.96 6.70 -27.02
N ARG A 32 -11.30 6.68 -27.17
CA ARG A 32 -12.08 7.89 -27.45
C ARG A 32 -12.26 8.66 -26.14
N SER A 33 -11.16 9.19 -25.60
CA SER A 33 -11.22 10.25 -24.60
C SER A 33 -11.56 11.53 -25.34
N THR A 34 -12.78 12.00 -25.08
CA THR A 34 -13.27 13.32 -25.43
C THR A 34 -12.22 14.36 -25.04
N ARG A 35 -11.62 14.94 -26.09
CA ARG A 35 -10.95 16.23 -26.12
C ARG A 35 -11.80 17.22 -25.31
N ALA A 36 -11.44 17.40 -24.03
CA ALA A 36 -11.77 18.60 -23.31
C ALA A 36 -11.09 19.74 -24.07
N GLU A 37 -11.92 20.58 -24.68
CA GLU A 37 -11.55 21.77 -25.44
C GLU A 37 -10.85 22.78 -24.52
N VAL A 38 -9.61 22.50 -24.12
CA VAL A 38 -8.74 23.50 -23.50
C VAL A 38 -8.17 24.32 -24.64
N ARG A 39 -8.82 25.46 -24.86
CA ARG A 39 -8.48 26.56 -25.75
C ARG A 39 -7.02 26.99 -25.54
N GLN A 40 -6.10 26.30 -26.22
CA GLN A 40 -4.83 26.84 -26.67
C GLN A 40 -5.16 27.99 -27.62
N ASP A 41 -5.11 29.23 -27.13
CA ASP A 41 -4.80 30.40 -27.96
C ASP A 41 -4.62 31.63 -27.06
N ARG A 42 -3.33 32.01 -26.92
CA ARG A 42 -2.74 33.33 -26.72
C ARG A 42 -1.61 33.30 -25.69
N VAL A 43 -0.43 32.87 -26.15
CA VAL A 43 0.84 33.23 -25.51
C VAL A 43 1.20 34.64 -26.00
N PRO A 44 1.38 35.65 -25.13
CA PRO A 44 1.83 36.98 -25.57
C PRO A 44 3.31 36.95 -26.00
N PRO A 45 3.72 37.71 -27.02
CA PRO A 45 5.13 37.78 -27.42
C PRO A 45 5.97 38.49 -26.35
N LEU A 46 7.11 37.88 -25.97
CA LEU A 46 8.09 38.48 -25.06
C LEU A 46 8.89 39.59 -25.75
N PRO A 47 9.31 40.63 -25.01
CA PRO A 47 10.11 41.72 -25.57
C PRO A 47 11.54 41.29 -25.86
N SER A 48 12.02 41.65 -27.05
CA SER A 48 13.40 41.47 -27.49
C SER A 48 14.32 42.53 -26.89
N TRP A 49 14.81 42.28 -25.67
CA TRP A 49 15.89 43.08 -25.10
C TRP A 49 17.22 42.36 -25.21
N GLY A 50 18.04 42.87 -26.12
CA GLY A 50 19.45 43.14 -25.85
C GLY A 50 20.35 41.93 -25.60
N ARG A 51 21.04 41.53 -26.65
CA ARG A 51 22.35 40.87 -26.57
C ARG A 51 23.26 41.68 -25.64
N GLY A 52 23.90 41.01 -24.69
CA GLY A 52 25.04 41.58 -23.99
C GLY A 52 25.52 40.72 -22.84
N LEU A 53 26.80 40.35 -22.91
CA LEU A 53 27.71 40.09 -21.80
C LEU A 53 27.87 38.62 -21.33
N GLY A 54 29.03 38.05 -21.69
CA GLY A 54 29.85 37.27 -20.75
C GLY A 54 29.76 35.74 -20.82
N GLY A 55 30.44 35.13 -21.80
CA GLY A 55 30.58 33.67 -21.92
C GLY A 55 31.24 32.95 -20.72
N GLY A 56 31.83 33.68 -19.76
CA GLY A 56 32.37 33.10 -18.52
C GLY A 56 31.33 32.91 -17.40
N GLY A 57 30.29 33.75 -17.33
CA GLY A 57 29.26 33.65 -16.30
C GLY A 57 28.26 32.52 -16.58
N LEU A 58 27.98 32.26 -17.86
CA LEU A 58 27.03 31.24 -18.28
C LEU A 58 27.52 29.81 -17.98
N VAL A 59 28.82 29.54 -18.14
CA VAL A 59 29.39 28.21 -17.86
C VAL A 59 29.40 27.92 -16.36
N LEU A 60 29.75 28.90 -15.53
CA LEU A 60 29.72 28.74 -14.07
C LEU A 60 28.29 28.57 -13.54
N ALA A 61 27.33 29.33 -14.09
CA ALA A 61 25.92 29.22 -13.76
C ALA A 61 25.34 27.86 -14.19
N VAL A 62 25.71 27.34 -15.36
CA VAL A 62 25.28 26.01 -15.83
C VAL A 62 25.83 24.89 -14.96
N VAL A 63 27.11 24.94 -14.54
CA VAL A 63 27.71 23.94 -13.63
C VAL A 63 27.06 23.98 -12.24
N LEU A 64 26.73 25.16 -11.72
CA LEU A 64 25.99 25.32 -10.47
C LEU A 64 24.54 24.81 -10.58
N LEU A 65 23.86 25.06 -11.71
CA LEU A 65 22.51 24.55 -11.98
C LEU A 65 22.48 23.02 -12.12
N LEU A 66 23.53 22.41 -12.69
CA LEU A 66 23.66 20.95 -12.81
C LEU A 66 23.94 20.26 -11.46
N SER A 67 24.65 20.91 -10.53
CA SER A 67 24.88 20.37 -9.17
C SER A 67 23.70 20.57 -8.21
N ALA A 68 22.77 21.49 -8.51
CA ALA A 68 21.54 21.67 -7.75
C ALA A 68 20.50 20.55 -8.01
N CYS A 69 20.60 19.86 -9.15
CA CYS A 69 19.94 18.58 -9.40
C CYS A 69 20.89 17.42 -9.05
N GLY A 70 21.28 17.33 -7.77
CA GLY A 70 21.73 16.05 -7.24
C GLY A 70 20.62 15.01 -7.49
N PRO A 71 20.96 13.74 -7.81
CA PRO A 71 19.95 12.70 -7.91
C PRO A 71 19.13 12.76 -6.62
N PRO A 72 17.78 12.65 -6.69
CA PRO A 72 16.95 12.72 -5.50
C PRO A 72 17.60 11.77 -4.51
N ARG A 73 18.11 12.31 -3.40
CA ARG A 73 18.46 11.51 -2.23
C ARG A 73 17.17 10.76 -1.99
N ARG A 74 17.14 9.49 -2.38
CA ARG A 74 16.03 8.60 -2.11
C ARG A 74 16.05 8.57 -0.60
N SER A 75 15.25 9.44 0.00
CA SER A 75 14.94 9.41 1.41
C SER A 75 14.53 7.97 1.62
N GLU A 76 15.39 7.21 2.30
CA GLU A 76 14.99 5.94 2.88
C GLU A 76 13.61 6.19 3.48
N PRO A 77 12.59 5.42 3.05
CA PRO A 77 11.27 5.55 3.62
C PRO A 77 11.42 5.56 5.14
N LEU A 78 11.05 6.67 5.79
CA LEU A 78 11.11 6.79 7.26
C LEU A 78 10.19 5.76 7.94
N ALA A 79 9.31 5.13 7.16
CA ALA A 79 8.74 3.82 7.40
C ALA A 79 9.34 2.87 6.36
N GLY A 80 10.30 2.04 6.76
CA GLY A 80 10.99 1.09 5.86
C GLY A 80 10.02 0.27 5.02
N PRO A 81 10.49 -0.40 3.93
CA PRO A 81 9.64 -1.34 3.21
C PRO A 81 8.96 -2.23 4.24
N LEU A 82 7.63 -2.45 4.09
CA LEU A 82 6.88 -3.45 4.86
C LEU A 82 7.85 -4.56 5.18
N THR A 83 8.14 -4.82 6.46
CA THR A 83 9.05 -5.88 6.87
C THR A 83 8.44 -7.20 6.42
N LEU A 84 8.58 -7.51 5.13
CA LEU A 84 8.22 -8.75 4.45
C LEU A 84 9.06 -9.91 4.99
N GLU A 85 10.05 -9.57 5.84
CA GLU A 85 10.84 -10.49 6.64
C GLU A 85 10.18 -10.88 7.98
N ASP A 86 9.20 -10.13 8.51
CA ASP A 86 8.50 -10.52 9.74
C ASP A 86 7.40 -11.55 9.41
N PRO A 87 7.56 -12.82 9.80
CA PRO A 87 6.59 -13.87 9.50
C PRO A 87 5.20 -13.56 10.07
N VAL A 88 5.11 -12.78 11.16
CA VAL A 88 3.83 -12.40 11.76
C VAL A 88 3.10 -11.37 10.88
N LEU A 89 3.82 -10.44 10.25
CA LEU A 89 3.18 -9.48 9.34
C LEU A 89 2.73 -10.16 8.06
N VAL A 90 3.53 -11.10 7.52
CA VAL A 90 3.15 -11.90 6.35
C VAL A 90 1.90 -12.74 6.65
N GLN A 91 1.83 -13.38 7.82
CA GLN A 91 0.64 -14.10 8.25
C GLN A 91 -0.57 -13.15 8.37
N GLY A 92 -0.38 -11.99 9.00
CA GLY A 92 -1.42 -10.98 9.16
C GLY A 92 -1.97 -10.48 7.83
N GLU A 93 -1.09 -10.22 6.86
CA GLU A 93 -1.46 -9.81 5.50
C GLU A 93 -2.26 -10.92 4.80
N GLN A 94 -1.83 -12.18 4.90
CA GLN A 94 -2.55 -13.30 4.29
C GLN A 94 -3.95 -13.50 4.89
N THR A 95 -4.07 -13.44 6.21
CA THR A 95 -5.38 -13.53 6.88
C THR A 95 -6.25 -12.33 6.50
N PHE A 96 -5.68 -11.12 6.45
CA PHE A 96 -6.39 -9.92 6.02
C PHE A 96 -6.90 -10.03 4.58
N ALA A 97 -6.07 -10.51 3.66
CA ALA A 97 -6.44 -10.71 2.26
C ALA A 97 -7.58 -11.73 2.10
N ARG A 98 -7.59 -12.79 2.91
CA ARG A 98 -8.62 -13.85 2.84
C ARG A 98 -9.97 -13.42 3.41
N TYR A 99 -9.98 -12.70 4.54
CA TYR A 99 -11.21 -12.47 5.30
C TYR A 99 -11.69 -11.01 5.31
N CYS A 100 -10.79 -10.04 5.15
CA CYS A 100 -11.08 -8.63 5.39
C CYS A 100 -11.10 -7.80 4.11
N ALA A 101 -10.19 -8.08 3.17
CA ALA A 101 -9.95 -7.26 1.99
C ALA A 101 -11.15 -7.15 1.04
N ALA A 102 -12.07 -8.11 1.08
CA ALA A 102 -13.30 -8.08 0.29
C ALA A 102 -14.18 -6.85 0.61
N CYS A 103 -14.22 -6.44 1.88
CA CYS A 103 -14.98 -5.27 2.34
C CYS A 103 -14.10 -4.06 2.67
N HIS A 104 -12.86 -4.31 3.08
CA HIS A 104 -11.85 -3.31 3.45
C HIS A 104 -10.65 -3.39 2.49
N PRO A 105 -10.83 -2.98 1.22
CA PRO A 105 -9.80 -3.15 0.20
C PRO A 105 -8.53 -2.41 0.58
N ARG A 106 -7.39 -3.12 0.67
CA ARG A 106 -6.10 -2.57 1.14
C ARG A 106 -6.17 -1.86 2.51
N GLY A 107 -7.18 -2.17 3.33
CA GLY A 107 -7.45 -1.49 4.59
C GLY A 107 -8.12 -0.12 4.44
N GLU A 108 -8.39 0.33 3.23
CA GLU A 108 -9.10 1.58 2.94
C GLU A 108 -10.62 1.39 3.05
N ALA A 109 -11.35 2.49 2.90
CA ALA A 109 -12.80 2.46 2.84
C ALA A 109 -13.27 1.72 1.60
N GLY A 110 -14.26 0.84 1.79
CA GLY A 110 -14.93 0.11 0.72
C GLY A 110 -16.39 -0.09 1.09
N LEU A 111 -16.78 -1.34 1.33
CA LEU A 111 -18.08 -1.65 1.95
C LEU A 111 -18.06 -1.34 3.45
N GLY A 112 -16.91 -1.55 4.10
CA GLY A 112 -16.66 -1.13 5.46
C GLY A 112 -15.86 0.18 5.53
N PRO A 113 -15.77 0.80 6.72
CA PRO A 113 -14.93 1.97 6.93
C PRO A 113 -13.45 1.65 6.72
N ALA A 114 -12.65 2.68 6.45
CA ALA A 114 -11.19 2.57 6.46
C ALA A 114 -10.70 2.09 7.84
N LEU A 115 -9.71 1.21 7.82
CA LEU A 115 -9.05 0.63 9.01
C LEU A 115 -7.65 1.24 9.23
N ASN A 116 -7.11 1.84 8.18
CA ASN A 116 -5.79 2.45 8.12
C ASN A 116 -5.77 3.95 8.46
N ASP A 117 -6.93 4.62 8.53
CA ASP A 117 -7.01 6.07 8.78
C ASP A 117 -7.12 6.45 10.27
N LYS A 118 -7.64 5.56 11.12
CA LYS A 118 -7.95 5.84 12.53
C LYS A 118 -7.30 4.85 13.48
N PRO A 119 -6.77 5.30 14.63
CA PRO A 119 -6.28 4.43 15.67
C PRO A 119 -7.42 3.77 16.44
N LEU A 120 -7.91 2.63 15.93
CA LEU A 120 -8.80 1.77 16.69
C LEU A 120 -8.02 1.01 17.78
N PRO A 121 -8.54 0.97 19.03
CA PRO A 121 -7.98 0.13 20.09
C PRO A 121 -7.99 -1.35 19.68
N GLU A 122 -6.93 -2.09 20.00
CA GLU A 122 -6.83 -3.51 19.60
C GLU A 122 -7.99 -4.37 20.11
N TRP A 123 -8.40 -4.15 21.36
CA TRP A 123 -9.49 -4.90 21.98
C TRP A 123 -10.81 -4.69 21.22
N MET A 124 -11.02 -3.50 20.64
CA MET A 124 -12.21 -3.16 19.87
C MET A 124 -12.17 -3.82 18.48
N ILE A 125 -10.99 -3.92 17.86
CA ILE A 125 -10.83 -4.69 16.61
C ILE A 125 -11.14 -6.16 16.89
N ARG A 126 -10.55 -6.74 17.94
CA ARG A 126 -10.81 -8.13 18.33
C ARG A 126 -12.28 -8.36 18.63
N PHE A 127 -12.91 -7.46 19.39
CA PHE A 127 -14.33 -7.56 19.73
C PHE A 127 -15.23 -7.54 18.48
N GLN A 128 -14.99 -6.62 17.54
CA GLN A 128 -15.77 -6.54 16.30
C GLN A 128 -15.58 -7.78 15.43
N VAL A 129 -14.36 -8.30 15.29
CA VAL A 129 -14.12 -9.54 14.53
C VAL A 129 -14.85 -10.72 15.16
N ARG A 130 -14.88 -10.81 16.50
CA ARG A 130 -15.52 -11.93 17.20
C ARG A 130 -17.05 -11.86 17.25
N ASN A 131 -17.61 -10.66 17.31
CA ASN A 131 -19.06 -10.46 17.49
C ASN A 131 -19.77 -10.02 16.20
N GLY A 132 -19.04 -9.53 15.21
CA GLY A 132 -19.59 -8.80 14.07
C GLY A 132 -20.03 -7.38 14.46
N LEU A 133 -20.26 -6.54 13.47
CA LEU A 133 -20.85 -5.20 13.66
C LEU A 133 -21.57 -4.75 12.39
N GLY A 134 -22.89 -4.55 12.48
CA GLY A 134 -23.70 -4.18 11.32
C GLY A 134 -23.63 -5.24 10.23
N VAL A 135 -23.11 -4.86 9.06
CA VAL A 135 -22.90 -5.77 7.92
C VAL A 135 -21.60 -6.56 8.00
N MET A 136 -20.68 -6.20 8.91
CA MET A 136 -19.44 -6.94 9.11
C MET A 136 -19.77 -8.29 9.78
N PRO A 137 -19.44 -9.44 9.14
CA PRO A 137 -19.75 -10.75 9.68
C PRO A 137 -18.91 -11.05 10.94
N ARG A 138 -19.39 -11.99 11.75
CA ARG A 138 -18.62 -12.54 12.88
C ARG A 138 -17.69 -13.65 12.42
N PHE A 139 -16.48 -13.70 12.96
CA PHE A 139 -15.51 -14.77 12.73
C PHE A 139 -15.17 -15.49 14.03
N SER A 140 -15.47 -16.79 14.06
CA SER A 140 -15.19 -17.64 15.23
C SER A 140 -13.70 -18.04 15.30
N ARG A 141 -13.28 -18.64 16.43
CA ARG A 141 -11.88 -19.05 16.63
C ARG A 141 -11.46 -20.18 15.68
N GLU A 142 -12.43 -20.92 15.15
CA GLU A 142 -12.24 -21.96 14.14
C GLU A 142 -11.96 -21.39 12.75
N GLN A 143 -12.47 -20.17 12.46
CA GLN A 143 -12.24 -19.50 11.18
C GLN A 143 -10.99 -18.63 11.19
N ILE A 144 -10.78 -17.89 12.28
CA ILE A 144 -9.60 -17.06 12.52
C ILE A 144 -9.15 -17.34 13.95
N SER A 145 -8.04 -18.05 14.10
CA SER A 145 -7.47 -18.35 15.41
C SER A 145 -7.01 -17.07 16.13
N ASP A 146 -6.86 -17.12 17.44
CA ASP A 146 -6.35 -15.97 18.22
C ASP A 146 -4.98 -15.46 17.73
N PRO A 147 -3.97 -16.31 17.44
CA PRO A 147 -2.69 -15.82 16.90
C PRO A 147 -2.82 -15.21 15.49
N GLU A 148 -3.71 -15.73 14.63
CA GLU A 148 -3.97 -15.11 13.32
C GLU A 148 -4.62 -13.73 13.47
N LEU A 149 -5.58 -13.60 14.39
CA LEU A 149 -6.22 -12.31 14.66
C LEU A 149 -5.21 -11.30 15.22
N ASP A 150 -4.31 -11.73 16.10
CA ASP A 150 -3.22 -10.89 16.59
C ASP A 150 -2.26 -10.47 15.48
N ALA A 151 -1.96 -11.37 14.54
CA ALA A 151 -1.17 -11.07 13.35
C ALA A 151 -1.85 -10.00 12.47
N VAL A 152 -3.17 -10.11 12.24
CA VAL A 152 -3.96 -9.09 11.52
C VAL A 152 -3.91 -7.74 12.22
N VAL A 153 -4.07 -7.71 13.55
CA VAL A 153 -4.00 -6.45 14.32
C VAL A 153 -2.61 -5.81 14.21
N ARG A 154 -1.54 -6.61 14.24
CA ARG A 154 -0.17 -6.13 14.01
C ARG A 154 0.01 -5.59 12.58
N TYR A 155 -0.49 -6.30 11.58
CA TYR A 155 -0.48 -5.88 10.19
C TYR A 155 -1.21 -4.55 9.99
N LEU A 156 -2.41 -4.38 10.54
CA LEU A 156 -3.17 -3.12 10.45
C LEU A 156 -2.44 -1.93 11.08
N LYS A 157 -1.72 -2.15 12.18
CA LYS A 157 -0.89 -1.11 12.80
C LYS A 157 0.27 -0.70 11.90
N GLU A 158 0.90 -1.65 11.23
CA GLU A 158 1.98 -1.39 10.28
C GLU A 158 1.45 -0.66 9.05
N LEU A 159 0.33 -1.13 8.50
CA LEU A 159 -0.34 -0.49 7.38
C LEU A 159 -0.65 0.98 7.63
N ARG A 160 -1.08 1.34 8.85
CA ARG A 160 -1.31 2.74 9.27
C ARG A 160 -0.04 3.57 9.33
N ARG A 161 1.09 2.99 9.77
CA ARG A 161 2.38 3.70 9.83
C ARG A 161 2.88 4.15 8.46
N GLN A 162 2.45 3.48 7.41
CA GLN A 162 2.89 3.73 6.04
C GLN A 162 2.00 4.71 5.28
N GLN A 163 0.88 5.13 5.87
CA GLN A 163 0.01 6.13 5.27
C GLN A 163 0.36 7.52 5.84
N PRO A 164 0.80 8.46 5.00
CA PRO A 164 1.24 9.79 5.42
C PRO A 164 0.07 10.70 5.85
#